data_AF-A0A2V5L287-F1
#
_entry.id   AF-A0A2V5L287-F1
#
_cell.length_a   1.000
_cell.length_b   1.000
_cell.length_c   1.000
_cell.angle_alpha   90.00
_cell.angle_beta   90.00
_cell.angle_gamma   90.00
#
_symmetry.space_group_name_H-M   'P 1'
#
loop_
_entity.id
_entity.type
_entity.pdbx_description
1 polymer ?
#
loop_
_entity_poly.entity_id
_entity_poly.type
_entity_poly.pdbx_seq_one_letter_code
_entity_poly.pdbx_strand_id
1 'polypeptide(L)'
;MRISVEQVFARRSIAIVTWIVCALFGQHAFGIETPRAERHVVVVVWDGMRPDFVNQENTPTLWKLAKQGVVFRNHHAVYPSATNVNGTAIVTGVYPDHSGLIANHDYRPEIDSKHSIDVEIPKVVEKGDELSGGKYILIPTIAEIVQSAGGRSAIAAAKTVGLLLDRHVDPDRGRNCVTLFAGESRPRDALTRIVDVLGPFPPFGQFAQGDKWTTKALTDFLWKDGIPVFSLLWLGEPDLTQHGSAPGAQPALAAIKSSDENLAAVLSALDRRGVRETTDLFVVSDHGFSTIGRSIDLRKILNDAGFTPKTEFSDEPKPGDIMVVGNGGSVLFYVVQHDAAVTHRLVEFLQQSDFAGVIFTKEPMQGFPLE
;
A
#
# COMPACT_ATOMS: atom_id res chain seq x y z
N MET A 1 64.85 -60.95 -38.23
CA MET A 1 64.47 -60.67 -36.84
C MET A 1 63.05 -60.14 -36.85
N ARG A 2 62.09 -60.94 -36.38
CA ARG A 2 60.63 -60.72 -36.48
C ARG A 2 60.20 -59.67 -35.46
N ILE A 3 59.58 -58.58 -35.91
CA ILE A 3 58.82 -57.68 -35.04
C ILE A 3 57.38 -58.21 -35.02
N SER A 4 56.88 -58.55 -33.83
CA SER A 4 55.55 -59.13 -33.65
C SER A 4 54.45 -58.10 -33.87
N VAL A 5 53.34 -58.57 -34.43
CA VAL A 5 52.13 -57.81 -34.82
C VAL A 5 51.34 -57.29 -33.59
N GLU A 6 51.81 -57.57 -32.36
CA GLU A 6 51.10 -57.24 -31.12
C GLU A 6 51.22 -55.77 -30.66
N GLN A 7 52.19 -55.00 -31.17
CA GLN A 7 52.41 -53.62 -30.70
C GLN A 7 51.59 -52.54 -31.41
N VAL A 8 50.88 -52.87 -32.50
CA VAL A 8 50.04 -51.89 -33.23
C VAL A 8 48.60 -51.86 -32.72
N PHE A 9 48.11 -52.95 -32.12
CA PHE A 9 46.72 -53.01 -31.61
C PHE A 9 46.54 -52.33 -30.24
N ALA A 10 47.58 -52.25 -29.41
CA ALA A 10 47.48 -51.65 -28.08
C ALA A 10 47.28 -50.12 -28.09
N ARG A 11 47.69 -49.42 -29.16
CA ARG A 11 47.51 -47.95 -29.26
C ARG A 11 46.19 -47.50 -29.88
N ARG A 12 45.43 -48.41 -30.52
CA ARG A 12 44.08 -48.10 -31.04
C ARG A 12 42.97 -48.40 -30.04
N SER A 13 43.17 -49.33 -29.12
CA SER A 13 42.15 -49.69 -28.12
C SER A 13 42.05 -48.69 -26.97
N ILE A 14 43.12 -47.97 -26.63
CA ILE A 14 43.10 -46.95 -25.56
C ILE A 14 42.44 -45.65 -26.02
N ALA A 15 42.49 -45.33 -27.32
CA ALA A 15 41.81 -44.15 -27.86
C ALA A 15 40.28 -44.31 -27.92
N ILE A 16 39.77 -45.53 -28.13
CA ILE A 16 38.33 -45.81 -28.24
C ILE A 16 37.68 -45.94 -26.85
N VAL A 17 38.38 -46.51 -25.86
CA VAL A 17 37.85 -46.63 -24.49
C VAL A 17 37.76 -45.25 -23.80
N THR A 18 38.65 -44.31 -24.12
CA THR A 18 38.55 -42.93 -23.61
C THR A 18 37.40 -42.14 -24.24
N TRP A 19 36.98 -42.46 -25.47
CA TRP A 19 35.78 -41.86 -26.09
C TRP A 19 34.46 -42.43 -25.53
N ILE A 20 34.43 -43.72 -25.16
CA ILE A 20 33.22 -44.34 -24.58
C ILE A 20 33.02 -43.93 -23.12
N VAL A 21 34.09 -43.73 -22.34
CA VAL A 21 33.98 -43.24 -20.95
C VAL A 21 33.61 -41.75 -20.91
N CYS A 22 34.05 -40.93 -21.86
CA CYS A 22 33.56 -39.55 -21.99
C CYS A 22 32.10 -39.47 -22.49
N ALA A 23 31.62 -40.48 -23.24
CA ALA A 23 30.22 -40.55 -23.65
C ALA A 23 29.28 -41.04 -22.53
N LEU A 24 29.80 -41.76 -21.52
CA LEU A 24 29.02 -42.25 -20.37
C LEU A 24 29.05 -41.34 -19.14
N PHE A 25 29.99 -40.40 -19.05
CA PHE A 25 30.01 -39.34 -18.01
C PHE A 25 29.70 -37.94 -18.56
N GLY A 26 29.52 -37.80 -19.88
CA GLY A 26 29.10 -36.57 -20.56
C GLY A 26 27.59 -36.29 -20.49
N GLN A 27 26.79 -37.18 -19.89
CA GLN A 27 25.44 -36.84 -19.44
C GLN A 27 25.52 -36.23 -18.04
N HIS A 28 26.23 -35.09 -17.92
CA HIS A 28 25.63 -34.07 -17.09
C HIS A 28 24.33 -33.77 -17.81
N ALA A 29 23.24 -34.34 -17.30
CA ALA A 29 21.94 -33.75 -17.50
C ALA A 29 22.16 -32.27 -17.24
N PHE A 30 22.25 -31.49 -18.32
CA PHE A 30 21.66 -30.18 -18.32
C PHE A 30 20.25 -30.49 -17.85
N GLY A 31 20.04 -30.38 -16.54
CA GLY A 31 18.72 -30.19 -16.01
C GLY A 31 18.24 -29.03 -16.84
N ILE A 32 17.35 -29.33 -17.79
CA ILE A 32 16.39 -28.35 -18.21
C ILE A 32 15.75 -28.03 -16.88
N GLU A 33 16.21 -26.96 -16.22
CA GLU A 33 15.43 -26.31 -15.20
C GLU A 33 14.10 -26.11 -15.91
N THR A 34 13.12 -26.94 -15.59
CA THR A 34 11.74 -26.69 -15.96
C THR A 34 11.55 -25.24 -15.54
N PRO A 35 11.26 -24.32 -16.50
CA PRO A 35 11.16 -22.92 -16.17
C PRO A 35 10.28 -22.83 -14.95
N ARG A 36 10.83 -22.33 -13.83
CA ARG A 36 10.06 -22.21 -12.60
C ARG A 36 8.81 -21.46 -13.00
N ALA A 37 7.65 -22.11 -12.84
CA ALA A 37 6.39 -21.53 -13.29
C ALA A 37 6.31 -20.10 -12.76
N GLU A 38 6.07 -19.14 -13.65
CA GLU A 38 6.09 -17.73 -13.32
C GLU A 38 5.12 -17.50 -12.15
N ARG A 39 5.67 -17.03 -11.02
CA ARG A 39 4.90 -16.79 -9.81
C ARG A 39 4.49 -15.34 -9.75
N HIS A 40 3.26 -15.13 -9.31
CA HIS A 40 2.68 -13.81 -9.16
C HIS A 40 2.29 -13.58 -7.70
N VAL A 41 2.44 -12.34 -7.23
CA VAL A 41 1.88 -11.90 -5.95
C VAL A 41 0.77 -10.90 -6.26
N VAL A 42 -0.42 -11.16 -5.74
CA VAL A 42 -1.55 -10.24 -5.84
C VAL A 42 -2.00 -9.86 -4.44
N VAL A 43 -2.06 -8.57 -4.16
CA VAL A 43 -2.58 -8.03 -2.89
C VAL A 43 -3.91 -7.33 -3.19
N VAL A 44 -4.95 -7.68 -2.44
CA VAL A 44 -6.25 -7.00 -2.50
C VAL A 44 -6.50 -6.36 -1.14
N VAL A 45 -6.48 -5.04 -1.11
CA VAL A 45 -6.73 -4.23 0.09
C VAL A 45 -8.20 -3.81 0.10
N TRP A 46 -8.90 -4.09 1.19
CA TRP A 46 -10.24 -3.57 1.45
C TRP A 46 -10.11 -2.51 2.53
N ASP A 47 -10.21 -1.24 2.14
CA ASP A 47 -9.98 -0.10 3.04
C ASP A 47 -11.02 -0.12 4.19
N GLY A 48 -10.56 0.01 5.43
CA GLY A 48 -11.45 0.10 6.62
C GLY A 48 -12.26 -1.18 6.93
N MET A 49 -11.82 -2.35 6.48
CA MET A 49 -12.51 -3.62 6.70
C MET A 49 -12.17 -4.25 8.06
N ARG A 50 -13.17 -4.30 8.94
CA ARG A 50 -13.03 -5.00 10.23
C ARG A 50 -13.00 -6.52 10.05
N PRO A 51 -12.16 -7.24 10.82
CA PRO A 51 -12.07 -8.70 10.72
C PRO A 51 -13.36 -9.42 11.15
N ASP A 52 -14.17 -8.86 12.05
CA ASP A 52 -15.42 -9.49 12.51
C ASP A 52 -16.55 -9.47 11.47
N PHE A 53 -16.43 -8.68 10.39
CA PHE A 53 -17.34 -8.74 9.26
C PHE A 53 -17.02 -9.86 8.26
N VAL A 54 -15.88 -10.55 8.42
CA VAL A 54 -15.50 -11.68 7.56
C VAL A 54 -16.27 -12.93 8.00
N ASN A 55 -17.38 -13.20 7.31
CA ASN A 55 -18.25 -14.35 7.57
C ASN A 55 -18.93 -14.83 6.28
N GLN A 56 -19.65 -15.96 6.36
CA GLN A 56 -20.29 -16.58 5.20
C GLN A 56 -21.38 -15.71 4.55
N GLU A 57 -22.03 -14.83 5.32
CA GLU A 57 -23.14 -13.99 4.85
C GLU A 57 -22.63 -12.74 4.14
N ASN A 58 -21.73 -12.00 4.79
CA ASN A 58 -21.23 -10.72 4.30
C ASN A 58 -20.16 -10.87 3.21
N THR A 59 -19.31 -11.90 3.35
CA THR A 59 -18.12 -12.08 2.51
C THR A 59 -17.98 -13.54 2.06
N PRO A 60 -18.94 -14.12 1.32
CA PRO A 60 -18.92 -15.54 0.97
C PRO A 60 -17.65 -15.96 0.20
N THR A 61 -17.12 -15.09 -0.66
CA THR A 61 -15.89 -15.36 -1.44
C THR A 61 -14.66 -15.38 -0.53
N LEU A 62 -14.45 -14.31 0.25
CA LEU A 62 -13.33 -14.23 1.19
C LEU A 62 -13.42 -15.34 2.25
N TRP A 63 -14.63 -15.63 2.74
CA TRP A 63 -14.87 -16.70 3.70
C TRP A 63 -14.45 -18.07 3.15
N LYS A 64 -14.84 -18.39 1.91
CA LYS A 64 -14.43 -19.63 1.24
C LYS A 64 -12.90 -19.66 1.02
N LEU A 65 -12.32 -18.55 0.56
CA LEU A 65 -10.88 -18.41 0.37
C LEU A 65 -10.12 -18.66 1.68
N ALA A 66 -10.59 -18.07 2.78
CA ALA A 66 -10.01 -18.24 4.11
C ALA A 66 -10.06 -19.70 4.62
N LYS A 67 -11.07 -20.49 4.22
CA LYS A 67 -11.14 -21.93 4.54
C LYS A 67 -10.19 -22.79 3.73
N GLN A 68 -9.73 -22.29 2.58
CA GLN A 68 -8.83 -22.99 1.66
C GLN A 68 -7.39 -22.46 1.71
N GLY A 69 -7.15 -21.38 2.47
CA GLY A 69 -5.87 -20.70 2.59
C GLY A 69 -5.41 -20.55 4.03
N VAL A 70 -4.66 -19.48 4.28
CA VAL A 70 -4.08 -19.16 5.59
C VAL A 70 -4.74 -17.89 6.14
N VAL A 71 -5.14 -17.94 7.41
CA VAL A 71 -5.66 -16.77 8.14
C VAL A 71 -4.68 -16.41 9.25
N PHE A 72 -4.05 -15.25 9.13
CA PHE A 72 -3.23 -14.68 10.19
C PHE A 72 -4.15 -14.12 11.27
N ARG A 73 -4.11 -14.68 12.49
CA ARG A 73 -5.04 -14.26 13.57
C ARG A 73 -4.55 -13.09 14.41
N ASN A 74 -3.27 -12.76 14.34
CA ASN A 74 -2.63 -11.71 15.13
C ASN A 74 -2.03 -10.62 14.22
N HIS A 75 -2.83 -10.15 13.26
CA HIS A 75 -2.48 -8.99 12.44
C HIS A 75 -3.13 -7.75 13.05
N HIS A 76 -2.42 -6.62 12.99
CA HIS A 76 -2.90 -5.32 13.48
C HIS A 76 -2.38 -4.23 12.55
N ALA A 77 -3.15 -3.16 12.42
CA ALA A 77 -2.69 -1.92 11.81
C ALA A 77 -1.49 -1.35 12.59
N VAL A 78 -0.59 -0.66 11.90
CA VAL A 78 0.40 0.19 12.56
C VAL A 78 -0.29 1.43 13.13
N TYR A 79 0.32 2.04 14.16
CA TYR A 79 -0.17 3.27 14.75
C TYR A 79 0.42 4.50 14.05
N PRO A 80 -0.39 5.54 13.73
CA PRO A 80 -1.85 5.57 13.85
C PRO A 80 -2.53 4.73 12.76
N SER A 81 -3.72 4.21 13.08
CA SER A 81 -4.50 3.35 12.17
C SER A 81 -5.21 4.17 11.09
N ALA A 82 -4.43 4.78 10.20
CA ALA A 82 -4.87 5.64 9.11
C ALA A 82 -4.40 5.10 7.74
N THR A 83 -5.18 5.36 6.69
CA THR A 83 -4.99 4.84 5.33
C THR A 83 -3.58 5.00 4.77
N ASN A 84 -3.05 6.22 4.71
CA ASN A 84 -1.74 6.47 4.09
C ASN A 84 -0.59 5.89 4.92
N VAL A 85 -0.75 5.85 6.24
CA VAL A 85 0.22 5.26 7.17
C VAL A 85 0.31 3.75 6.97
N ASN A 86 -0.83 3.07 6.98
CA ASN A 86 -0.89 1.62 6.82
C ASN A 86 -0.66 1.18 5.38
N GLY A 87 -1.15 1.95 4.39
CA GLY A 87 -0.85 1.72 2.98
C GLY A 87 0.65 1.75 2.70
N THR A 88 1.36 2.73 3.28
CA THR A 88 2.82 2.78 3.21
C THR A 88 3.47 1.59 3.92
N ALA A 89 3.02 1.23 5.13
CA ALA A 89 3.54 0.08 5.86
C ALA A 89 3.36 -1.25 5.09
N ILE A 90 2.22 -1.44 4.41
CA ILE A 90 1.92 -2.62 3.60
C ILE A 90 2.95 -2.79 2.46
N VAL A 91 3.32 -1.69 1.78
CA VAL A 91 4.21 -1.78 0.61
C VAL A 91 5.69 -1.61 0.94
N THR A 92 6.04 -1.22 2.16
CA THR A 92 7.43 -1.00 2.58
C THR A 92 7.91 -1.98 3.65
N GLY A 93 6.99 -2.55 4.43
CA GLY A 93 7.30 -3.46 5.53
C GLY A 93 7.88 -2.79 6.78
N VAL A 94 7.82 -1.45 6.90
CA VAL A 94 8.35 -0.70 8.05
C VAL A 94 7.30 0.16 8.74
N TYR A 95 7.60 0.54 9.99
CA TYR A 95 6.78 1.44 10.79
C TYR A 95 6.91 2.91 10.33
N PRO A 96 5.96 3.78 10.72
CA PRO A 96 5.91 5.16 10.25
C PRO A 96 7.13 6.03 10.59
N ASP A 97 7.81 5.74 11.69
CA ASP A 97 9.06 6.38 12.10
C ASP A 97 10.22 6.09 11.12
N HIS A 98 10.15 4.97 10.39
CA HIS A 98 11.10 4.61 9.35
C HIS A 98 10.65 5.00 7.94
N SER A 99 9.34 5.04 7.67
CA SER A 99 8.83 5.43 6.34
C SER A 99 8.79 6.94 6.13
N GLY A 100 8.60 7.71 7.20
CA GLY A 100 8.41 9.17 7.18
C GLY A 100 6.95 9.62 6.95
N LEU A 101 6.01 8.68 6.83
CA LEU A 101 4.58 8.94 6.61
C LEU A 101 3.78 8.58 7.86
N ILE A 102 3.56 9.56 8.73
CA ILE A 102 3.02 9.37 10.10
C ILE A 102 1.53 9.66 10.22
N ALA A 103 0.88 10.19 9.19
CA ALA A 103 -0.53 10.58 9.21
C ALA A 103 -1.10 10.64 7.78
N ASN A 104 -2.44 10.73 7.65
CA ASN A 104 -3.07 11.10 6.38
C ASN A 104 -2.95 12.60 6.12
N HIS A 105 -3.02 13.37 7.20
CA HIS A 105 -2.88 14.82 7.18
C HIS A 105 -1.77 15.21 8.15
N ASP A 106 -0.75 15.93 7.65
CA ASP A 106 0.32 16.48 8.48
C ASP A 106 0.59 17.94 8.12
N TYR A 107 1.51 18.60 8.84
CA TYR A 107 1.91 19.97 8.54
C TYR A 107 3.42 20.01 8.34
N ARG A 108 3.81 20.27 7.09
CA ARG A 108 5.20 20.39 6.65
C ARG A 108 5.40 21.78 6.05
N PRO A 109 5.86 22.78 6.84
CA PRO A 109 5.93 24.16 6.39
C PRO A 109 6.85 24.37 5.18
N GLU A 110 7.78 23.45 4.93
CA GLU A 110 8.64 23.40 3.75
C GLU A 110 7.89 23.01 2.45
N ILE A 111 6.74 22.33 2.57
CA ILE A 111 5.85 21.99 1.45
C ILE A 111 4.74 23.04 1.32
N ASP A 112 4.01 23.30 2.40
CA ASP A 112 3.02 24.37 2.50
C ASP A 112 3.10 25.03 3.89
N SER A 113 3.63 26.25 3.92
CA SER A 113 3.79 27.05 5.15
C SER A 113 2.48 27.45 5.82
N LYS A 114 1.34 27.39 5.11
CA LYS A 114 0.07 27.97 5.58
C LYS A 114 -1.02 26.95 5.88
N HIS A 115 -0.95 25.75 5.32
CA HIS A 115 -2.00 24.74 5.47
C HIS A 115 -1.41 23.40 5.91
N SER A 116 -2.21 22.60 6.62
CA SER A 116 -1.96 21.15 6.65
C SER A 116 -2.09 20.56 5.24
N ILE A 117 -1.37 19.48 4.98
CA ILE A 117 -1.33 18.81 3.70
C ILE A 117 -1.95 17.42 3.79
N ASP A 118 -2.64 17.03 2.73
CA ASP A 118 -3.02 15.64 2.46
C ASP A 118 -1.81 14.98 1.78
N VAL A 119 -1.22 14.00 2.44
CA VAL A 119 0.14 13.50 2.12
C VAL A 119 0.22 12.81 0.75
N GLU A 120 -0.92 12.32 0.25
CA GLU A 120 -0.99 11.58 -1.01
C GLU A 120 -1.35 12.45 -2.23
N ILE A 121 -1.52 13.76 -2.06
CA ILE A 121 -1.85 14.66 -3.17
C ILE A 121 -0.65 14.78 -4.12
N PRO A 122 -0.83 14.68 -5.46
CA PRO A 122 0.27 14.70 -6.41
C PRO A 122 1.26 15.85 -6.23
N LYS A 123 0.77 17.08 -6.01
CA LYS A 123 1.63 18.25 -5.81
C LYS A 123 2.43 18.18 -4.51
N VAL A 124 1.86 17.57 -3.46
CA VAL A 124 2.51 17.38 -2.17
C VAL A 124 3.63 16.34 -2.31
N VAL A 125 3.34 15.21 -2.96
CA VAL A 125 4.32 14.16 -3.24
C VAL A 125 5.46 14.71 -4.13
N GLU A 126 5.12 15.39 -5.24
CA GLU A 126 6.09 16.00 -6.15
C GLU A 126 7.00 16.98 -5.40
N LYS A 127 6.44 17.88 -4.58
CA LYS A 127 7.22 18.83 -3.78
C LYS A 127 8.07 18.13 -2.72
N GLY A 128 7.52 17.12 -2.05
CA GLY A 128 8.21 16.32 -1.07
C GLY A 128 9.41 15.57 -1.65
N ASP A 129 9.30 15.06 -2.88
CA ASP A 129 10.41 14.46 -3.61
C ASP A 129 11.49 15.46 -3.99
N GLU A 130 11.11 16.64 -4.47
CA GLU A 130 12.08 17.70 -4.77
C GLU A 130 12.94 18.04 -3.54
N LEU A 131 12.31 18.15 -2.36
CA LEU A 131 12.98 18.51 -1.12
C LEU A 131 13.85 17.39 -0.55
N SER A 132 13.48 16.13 -0.79
CA SER A 132 14.14 14.94 -0.22
C SER A 132 15.08 14.22 -1.18
N GLY A 133 15.14 14.65 -2.45
CA GLY A 133 15.88 13.96 -3.49
C GLY A 133 15.25 12.63 -3.91
N GLY A 134 13.92 12.61 -4.06
CA GLY A 134 13.15 11.40 -4.42
C GLY A 134 12.92 10.45 -3.24
N LYS A 135 12.90 10.95 -2.00
CA LYS A 135 12.73 10.17 -0.77
C LYS A 135 11.58 10.69 0.09
N TYR A 136 10.48 11.10 -0.56
CA TYR A 136 9.28 11.51 0.18
C TYR A 136 8.79 10.38 1.10
N ILE A 137 8.83 9.14 0.59
CA ILE A 137 8.90 7.93 1.41
C ILE A 137 10.39 7.54 1.51
N LEU A 138 10.87 7.34 2.73
CA LEU A 138 12.31 7.21 3.02
C LEU A 138 12.94 5.90 2.51
N ILE A 139 12.12 4.88 2.27
CA ILE A 139 12.56 3.57 1.79
C ILE A 139 11.77 3.11 0.56
N PRO A 140 12.35 2.25 -0.30
CA PRO A 140 11.68 1.80 -1.50
C PRO A 140 10.42 0.96 -1.19
N THR A 141 9.38 1.12 -2.00
CA THR A 141 8.23 0.22 -1.97
C THR A 141 8.55 -1.10 -2.66
N ILE A 142 7.78 -2.15 -2.38
CA ILE A 142 7.91 -3.44 -3.06
C ILE A 142 7.74 -3.30 -4.59
N ALA A 143 6.90 -2.37 -5.05
CA ALA A 143 6.74 -2.11 -6.48
C ALA A 143 8.02 -1.53 -7.09
N GLU A 144 8.67 -0.57 -6.42
CA GLU A 144 9.95 0.00 -6.84
C GLU A 144 11.08 -1.04 -6.81
N ILE A 145 11.08 -1.94 -5.82
CA ILE A 145 12.03 -3.05 -5.72
C ILE A 145 11.83 -4.02 -6.90
N VAL A 146 10.60 -4.40 -7.21
CA VAL A 146 10.25 -5.28 -8.34
C VAL A 146 10.70 -4.65 -9.66
N GLN A 147 10.39 -3.37 -9.86
CA GLN A 147 10.80 -2.62 -11.07
C GLN A 147 12.32 -2.50 -11.19
N SER A 148 13.02 -2.24 -10.08
CA SER A 148 14.49 -2.17 -10.05
C SER A 148 15.16 -3.50 -10.39
N ALA A 149 14.48 -4.62 -10.11
CA ALA A 149 14.91 -5.96 -10.50
C ALA A 149 14.50 -6.34 -11.95
N GLY A 150 13.88 -5.42 -12.70
CA GLY A 150 13.40 -5.66 -14.07
C GLY A 150 12.05 -6.38 -14.16
N GLY A 151 11.36 -6.58 -13.02
CA GLY A 151 10.03 -7.15 -12.96
C GLY A 151 8.94 -6.11 -13.24
N ARG A 152 7.75 -6.58 -13.61
CA ARG A 152 6.58 -5.73 -13.82
C ARG A 152 5.74 -5.63 -12.54
N SER A 153 5.34 -4.42 -12.16
CA SER A 153 4.33 -4.13 -11.15
C SER A 153 3.03 -3.62 -11.80
N ALA A 154 1.90 -3.74 -11.10
CA ALA A 154 0.68 -3.00 -11.42
C ALA A 154 -0.05 -2.61 -10.14
N ILE A 155 -0.30 -1.31 -9.95
CA ILE A 155 -1.12 -0.80 -8.86
C ILE A 155 -2.42 -0.26 -9.44
N ALA A 156 -3.55 -0.69 -8.88
CA ALA A 156 -4.87 -0.16 -9.20
C ALA A 156 -5.60 0.18 -7.89
N ALA A 157 -5.76 1.46 -7.61
CA ALA A 157 -6.42 1.95 -6.41
C ALA A 157 -7.62 2.84 -6.74
N ALA A 158 -8.75 2.61 -6.08
CA ALA A 158 -9.91 3.49 -6.19
C ALA A 158 -9.72 4.80 -5.38
N LYS A 159 -8.75 4.83 -4.45
CA LYS A 159 -8.39 5.97 -3.61
C LYS A 159 -7.02 6.57 -4.00
N THR A 160 -6.80 7.80 -3.59
CA THR A 160 -5.59 8.61 -3.86
C THR A 160 -4.32 7.99 -3.28
N VAL A 161 -4.43 7.21 -2.18
CA VAL A 161 -3.32 6.45 -1.56
C VAL A 161 -2.52 5.63 -2.56
N GLY A 162 -3.13 5.19 -3.67
CA GLY A 162 -2.46 4.45 -4.73
C GLY A 162 -1.19 5.12 -5.25
N LEU A 163 -1.12 6.46 -5.25
CA LEU A 163 0.09 7.19 -5.63
C LEU A 163 1.28 6.85 -4.74
N LEU A 164 1.06 6.66 -3.43
CA LEU A 164 2.12 6.33 -2.47
C LEU A 164 2.58 4.87 -2.57
N LEU A 165 1.77 3.99 -3.17
CA LEU A 165 2.09 2.57 -3.28
C LEU A 165 3.16 2.29 -4.34
N ASP A 166 3.19 3.11 -5.40
CA ASP A 166 4.18 3.06 -6.48
C ASP A 166 4.27 4.43 -7.17
N ARG A 167 5.13 5.28 -6.60
CA ARG A 167 5.30 6.70 -6.91
C ARG A 167 6.27 6.98 -8.05
N HIS A 168 7.20 6.05 -8.32
CA HIS A 168 8.24 6.18 -9.33
C HIS A 168 8.12 5.12 -10.43
N VAL A 169 7.03 5.20 -11.20
CA VAL A 169 6.91 4.39 -12.42
C VAL A 169 7.87 4.94 -13.47
N ASP A 170 9.05 4.32 -13.59
CA ASP A 170 10.09 4.71 -14.53
C ASP A 170 9.64 4.34 -15.97
N PRO A 171 9.45 5.33 -16.87
CA PRO A 171 9.02 5.06 -18.24
C PRO A 171 10.05 4.30 -19.09
N ASP A 172 11.34 4.38 -18.75
CA ASP A 172 12.44 3.75 -19.48
C ASP A 172 12.75 2.33 -18.97
N ARG A 173 12.59 2.09 -17.65
CA ARG A 173 12.83 0.78 -17.02
C ARG A 173 11.58 -0.08 -16.82
N GLY A 174 10.41 0.54 -16.68
CA GLY A 174 9.14 -0.10 -16.35
C GLY A 174 8.18 -0.20 -17.54
N ARG A 175 8.61 -0.77 -18.68
CA ARG A 175 7.70 -0.99 -19.82
C ARG A 175 6.49 -1.79 -19.32
N ASN A 176 5.33 -1.14 -19.27
CA ASN A 176 4.02 -1.65 -18.82
C ASN A 176 3.76 -1.72 -17.30
N CYS A 177 4.55 -1.02 -16.48
CA CYS A 177 4.16 -0.73 -15.09
C CYS A 177 3.21 0.46 -15.08
N VAL A 178 2.14 0.39 -14.28
CA VAL A 178 1.15 1.45 -14.16
C VAL A 178 0.68 1.53 -12.71
N THR A 179 0.61 2.77 -12.21
CA THR A 179 -0.06 3.13 -10.97
C THR A 179 -1.31 3.91 -11.30
N LEU A 180 -2.47 3.28 -11.13
CA LEU A 180 -3.79 3.90 -11.25
C LEU A 180 -4.31 4.24 -9.85
N PHE A 181 -4.78 5.45 -9.63
CA PHE A 181 -5.26 5.92 -8.33
C PHE A 181 -6.35 6.97 -8.51
N ALA A 182 -7.54 6.74 -7.95
CA ALA A 182 -8.66 7.70 -7.94
C ALA A 182 -8.97 8.38 -9.30
N GLY A 183 -8.91 7.61 -10.40
CA GLY A 183 -9.15 8.15 -11.74
C GLY A 183 -7.97 8.93 -12.35
N GLU A 184 -6.80 8.91 -11.72
CA GLU A 184 -5.52 9.37 -12.26
C GLU A 184 -4.57 8.20 -12.51
N SER A 185 -3.49 8.43 -13.28
CA SER A 185 -2.46 7.41 -13.46
C SER A 185 -1.03 7.97 -13.54
N ARG A 186 -0.07 7.06 -13.31
CA ARG A 186 1.34 7.19 -13.64
C ARG A 186 1.76 5.93 -14.43
N PRO A 187 2.34 6.05 -15.65
CA PRO A 187 2.47 7.29 -16.42
C PRO A 187 1.09 7.83 -16.85
N ARG A 188 0.97 9.15 -17.01
CA ARG A 188 -0.34 9.83 -17.20
C ARG A 188 -1.11 9.39 -18.44
N ASP A 189 -0.41 8.94 -19.48
CA ASP A 189 -0.99 8.50 -20.75
C ASP A 189 -1.65 7.11 -20.67
N ALA A 190 -1.40 6.34 -19.60
CA ALA A 190 -2.09 5.08 -19.34
C ALA A 190 -3.59 5.31 -19.14
N LEU A 191 -3.99 6.38 -18.45
CA LEU A 191 -5.38 6.68 -18.13
C LEU A 191 -6.25 6.81 -19.39
N THR A 192 -5.78 7.52 -20.41
CA THR A 192 -6.55 7.69 -21.67
C THR A 192 -6.92 6.34 -22.27
N ARG A 193 -5.97 5.40 -22.33
CA ARG A 193 -6.19 4.07 -22.90
C ARG A 193 -7.13 3.22 -22.04
N ILE A 194 -7.07 3.37 -20.71
CA ILE A 194 -7.98 2.69 -19.79
C ILE A 194 -9.40 3.22 -19.99
N VAL A 195 -9.56 4.54 -20.05
CA VAL A 195 -10.86 5.21 -20.26
C VAL A 195 -11.48 4.86 -21.61
N ASP A 196 -10.68 4.74 -22.68
CA ASP A 196 -11.17 4.32 -23.99
C ASP A 196 -11.80 2.91 -23.97
N VAL A 197 -11.32 2.04 -23.08
CA VAL A 197 -11.79 0.64 -22.96
C VAL A 197 -12.91 0.50 -21.93
N LEU A 198 -12.84 1.22 -20.81
CA LEU A 198 -13.73 1.02 -19.66
C LEU A 198 -14.74 2.16 -19.43
N GLY A 199 -14.61 3.26 -20.16
CA GLY A 199 -15.29 4.51 -19.85
C GLY A 199 -14.59 5.30 -18.73
N PRO A 200 -15.09 6.50 -18.41
CA PRO A 200 -14.48 7.37 -17.40
C PRO A 200 -14.56 6.74 -15.99
N PHE A 201 -13.62 7.12 -15.13
CA PHE A 201 -13.69 6.78 -13.71
C PHE A 201 -14.99 7.34 -13.10
N PRO A 202 -15.73 6.57 -12.28
CA PRO A 202 -16.97 7.02 -11.67
C PRO A 202 -16.78 8.29 -10.81
N PRO A 203 -17.76 9.21 -10.78
CA PRO A 203 -17.68 10.42 -9.98
C PRO A 203 -17.73 10.10 -8.48
N PHE A 204 -17.26 11.06 -7.67
CA PHE A 204 -17.31 10.97 -6.21
C PHE A 204 -18.74 10.65 -5.70
N GLY A 205 -18.84 9.79 -4.70
CA GLY A 205 -20.10 9.27 -4.16
C GLY A 205 -20.60 7.98 -4.83
N GLN A 206 -20.03 7.56 -5.97
CA GLN A 206 -20.30 6.26 -6.60
C GLN A 206 -19.19 5.25 -6.27
N PHE A 207 -18.91 5.07 -4.98
CA PHE A 207 -17.74 4.35 -4.47
C PHE A 207 -17.68 2.88 -4.94
N ALA A 208 -18.77 2.13 -4.78
CA ALA A 208 -18.86 0.75 -5.27
C ALA A 208 -18.63 0.62 -6.80
N GLN A 209 -19.08 1.60 -7.58
CA GLN A 209 -18.79 1.65 -9.03
C GLN A 209 -17.32 1.95 -9.28
N GLY A 210 -16.70 2.86 -8.51
CA GLY A 210 -15.27 3.17 -8.57
C GLY A 210 -14.40 1.94 -8.32
N ASP A 211 -14.75 1.14 -7.31
CA ASP A 211 -14.10 -0.13 -7.00
C ASP A 211 -14.24 -1.16 -8.13
N LYS A 212 -15.45 -1.27 -8.70
CA LYS A 212 -15.72 -2.15 -9.86
C LYS A 212 -14.91 -1.72 -11.09
N TRP A 213 -14.86 -0.42 -11.38
CA TRP A 213 -14.07 0.12 -12.48
C TRP A 213 -12.57 -0.14 -12.27
N THR A 214 -12.06 0.08 -11.05
CA THR A 214 -10.65 -0.13 -10.70
C THR A 214 -10.25 -1.60 -10.79
N THR A 215 -11.11 -2.49 -10.29
CA THR A 215 -10.91 -3.94 -10.41
C THR A 215 -10.83 -4.36 -11.86
N LYS A 216 -11.73 -3.83 -12.71
CA LYS A 216 -11.75 -4.10 -14.15
C LYS A 216 -10.54 -3.52 -14.87
N ALA A 217 -10.06 -2.35 -14.47
CA ALA A 217 -8.81 -1.77 -14.97
C ALA A 217 -7.63 -2.69 -14.69
N LEU A 218 -7.54 -3.26 -13.49
CA LEU A 218 -6.53 -4.25 -13.17
C LEU A 218 -6.68 -5.53 -14.02
N THR A 219 -7.85 -6.18 -13.96
CA THR A 219 -8.04 -7.53 -14.52
C THR A 219 -8.13 -7.57 -16.05
N ASP A 220 -8.67 -6.52 -16.67
CA ASP A 220 -8.98 -6.52 -18.10
C ASP A 220 -7.97 -5.68 -18.90
N PHE A 221 -7.35 -4.67 -18.29
CA PHE A 221 -6.38 -3.80 -18.96
C PHE A 221 -4.94 -4.08 -18.51
N LEU A 222 -4.64 -3.94 -17.22
CA LEU A 222 -3.25 -4.09 -16.72
C LEU A 222 -2.74 -5.55 -16.80
N TRP A 223 -3.66 -6.51 -16.74
CA TRP A 223 -3.38 -7.94 -16.90
C TRP A 223 -3.65 -8.49 -18.31
N LYS A 224 -3.82 -7.62 -19.31
CA LYS A 224 -4.14 -8.05 -20.69
C LYS A 224 -3.00 -8.84 -21.33
N ASP A 225 -1.75 -8.42 -21.09
CA ASP A 225 -0.53 -9.02 -21.67
C ASP A 225 0.18 -9.97 -20.68
N GLY A 226 -0.60 -10.64 -19.81
CA GLY A 226 -0.12 -11.47 -18.71
C GLY A 226 -0.24 -10.79 -17.35
N ILE A 227 -0.02 -11.53 -16.28
CA ILE A 227 -0.07 -11.00 -14.90
C ILE A 227 1.33 -10.49 -14.51
N PRO A 228 1.48 -9.28 -13.96
CA PRO A 228 2.74 -8.80 -13.41
C PRO A 228 3.28 -9.71 -12.30
N VAL A 229 4.56 -9.59 -11.97
CA VAL A 229 5.14 -10.30 -10.82
C VAL A 229 4.48 -9.83 -9.52
N PHE A 230 4.15 -8.54 -9.45
CA PHE A 230 3.44 -7.95 -8.32
C PHE A 230 2.26 -7.12 -8.79
N SER A 231 1.08 -7.37 -8.24
CA SER A 231 -0.10 -6.52 -8.44
C SER A 231 -0.76 -6.17 -7.12
N LEU A 232 -1.26 -4.94 -7.01
CA LEU A 232 -2.03 -4.50 -5.85
C LEU A 232 -3.33 -3.85 -6.33
N LEU A 233 -4.45 -4.34 -5.81
CA LEU A 233 -5.78 -3.76 -5.94
C LEU A 233 -6.17 -3.11 -4.61
N TRP A 234 -6.45 -1.81 -4.59
CA TRP A 234 -6.96 -1.10 -3.42
C TRP A 234 -8.41 -0.69 -3.65
N LEU A 235 -9.33 -1.33 -2.94
CA LEU A 235 -10.75 -1.02 -2.93
C LEU A 235 -11.02 0.05 -1.87
N GLY A 236 -11.73 1.11 -2.22
CA GLY A 236 -12.11 2.17 -1.28
C GLY A 236 -13.25 1.78 -0.35
N GLU A 237 -13.98 0.70 -0.66
CA GLU A 237 -15.01 0.15 0.23
C GLU A 237 -14.46 -0.98 1.13
N PRO A 238 -14.96 -1.09 2.38
CA PRO A 238 -16.11 -0.36 2.94
C PRO A 238 -15.83 1.00 3.61
N ASP A 239 -14.58 1.46 3.69
CA ASP A 239 -14.18 2.71 4.36
C ASP A 239 -15.01 3.93 3.94
N LEU A 240 -15.11 4.20 2.63
CA LEU A 240 -15.81 5.38 2.11
C LEU A 240 -17.28 5.42 2.54
N THR A 241 -17.98 4.30 2.47
CA THR A 241 -19.38 4.22 2.93
C THR A 241 -19.48 4.24 4.46
N GLN A 242 -18.54 3.63 5.19
CA GLN A 242 -18.52 3.63 6.66
C GLN A 242 -18.18 5.00 7.29
N HIS A 243 -17.54 5.91 6.55
CA HIS A 243 -17.41 7.28 7.03
C HIS A 243 -18.76 8.01 7.09
N GLY A 244 -19.65 7.74 6.13
CA GLY A 244 -21.01 8.31 6.08
C GLY A 244 -22.08 7.48 6.80
N SER A 245 -21.76 6.26 7.23
CA SER A 245 -22.70 5.33 7.85
C SER A 245 -22.04 4.54 8.99
N ALA A 246 -22.77 4.16 10.04
CA ALA A 246 -22.15 3.38 11.11
C ALA A 246 -21.68 1.99 10.63
N PRO A 247 -20.57 1.44 11.16
CA PRO A 247 -20.17 0.06 10.91
C PRO A 247 -21.33 -0.91 11.19
N GLY A 248 -21.60 -1.82 10.26
CA GLY A 248 -22.71 -2.78 10.35
C GLY A 248 -24.08 -2.23 9.94
N ALA A 249 -24.19 -0.95 9.57
CA ALA A 249 -25.39 -0.43 8.91
C ALA A 249 -25.58 -1.07 7.53
N GLN A 250 -26.82 -1.10 7.02
CA GLN A 250 -27.15 -1.73 5.73
C GLN A 250 -26.29 -1.20 4.55
N PRO A 251 -26.01 0.12 4.41
CA PRO A 251 -25.09 0.60 3.38
C PRO A 251 -23.67 0.04 3.54
N ALA A 252 -23.13 -0.02 4.75
CA ALA A 252 -21.81 -0.58 5.02
C ALA A 252 -21.74 -2.09 4.71
N LEU A 253 -22.78 -2.86 5.05
CA LEU A 253 -22.85 -4.28 4.70
C LEU A 253 -22.95 -4.50 3.17
N ALA A 254 -23.68 -3.62 2.46
CA ALA A 254 -23.73 -3.65 1.01
C ALA A 254 -22.37 -3.30 0.36
N ALA A 255 -21.65 -2.35 0.93
CA ALA A 255 -20.29 -2.00 0.51
C ALA A 255 -19.32 -3.18 0.72
N ILE A 256 -19.35 -3.84 1.88
CA ILE A 256 -18.57 -5.06 2.15
C ILE A 256 -18.87 -6.16 1.11
N LYS A 257 -20.14 -6.37 0.80
CA LYS A 257 -20.55 -7.33 -0.23
C LYS A 257 -20.02 -6.95 -1.61
N SER A 258 -19.99 -5.65 -1.95
CA SER A 258 -19.38 -5.16 -3.19
C SER A 258 -17.87 -5.44 -3.25
N SER A 259 -17.15 -5.32 -2.13
CA SER A 259 -15.72 -5.69 -2.07
C SER A 259 -15.52 -7.20 -2.26
N ASP A 260 -16.41 -8.04 -1.72
CA ASP A 260 -16.41 -9.49 -1.95
C ASP A 260 -16.66 -9.87 -3.41
N GLU A 261 -17.58 -9.17 -4.08
CA GLU A 261 -17.83 -9.31 -5.52
C GLU A 261 -16.59 -8.97 -6.37
N ASN A 262 -15.85 -7.92 -6.00
CA ASN A 262 -14.59 -7.56 -6.66
C ASN A 262 -13.50 -8.61 -6.44
N LEU A 263 -13.38 -9.17 -5.22
CA LEU A 263 -12.49 -10.31 -4.98
C LEU A 263 -12.85 -11.53 -5.83
N ALA A 264 -14.14 -11.83 -6.00
CA ALA A 264 -14.60 -12.90 -6.89
C ALA A 264 -14.21 -12.65 -8.35
N ALA A 265 -14.27 -11.39 -8.81
CA ALA A 265 -13.82 -11.00 -10.14
C ALA A 265 -12.32 -11.18 -10.33
N VAL A 266 -11.50 -10.82 -9.33
CA VAL A 266 -10.05 -11.06 -9.32
C VAL A 266 -9.74 -12.55 -9.42
N LEU A 267 -10.32 -13.38 -8.54
CA LEU A 267 -10.13 -14.83 -8.56
C LEU A 267 -10.53 -15.43 -9.91
N SER A 268 -11.68 -15.03 -10.45
CA SER A 268 -12.13 -15.48 -11.76
C SER A 268 -11.18 -15.07 -12.89
N ALA A 269 -10.54 -13.90 -12.79
CA ALA A 269 -9.55 -13.45 -13.77
C ALA A 269 -8.25 -14.26 -13.73
N LEU A 270 -7.83 -14.70 -12.53
CA LEU A 270 -6.69 -15.62 -12.34
C LEU A 270 -7.01 -17.01 -12.90
N ASP A 271 -8.20 -17.54 -12.61
CA ASP A 271 -8.66 -18.85 -13.08
C ASP A 271 -8.74 -18.90 -14.62
N ARG A 272 -9.35 -17.87 -15.24
CA ARG A 272 -9.45 -17.77 -16.72
C ARG A 272 -8.09 -17.74 -17.41
N ARG A 273 -7.05 -17.26 -16.72
CA ARG A 273 -5.67 -17.20 -17.22
C ARG A 273 -4.84 -18.44 -16.88
N GLY A 274 -5.40 -19.38 -16.10
CA GLY A 274 -4.71 -20.60 -15.71
C GLY A 274 -3.53 -20.40 -14.75
N VAL A 275 -3.48 -19.26 -14.04
CA VAL A 275 -2.36 -18.90 -13.13
C VAL A 275 -2.76 -18.91 -11.66
N ARG A 276 -3.96 -19.43 -11.32
CA ARG A 276 -4.45 -19.47 -9.94
C ARG A 276 -3.52 -20.23 -8.99
N GLU A 277 -2.95 -21.34 -9.46
CA GLU A 277 -2.04 -22.21 -8.71
C GLU A 277 -0.61 -21.64 -8.59
N THR A 278 -0.27 -20.66 -9.43
CA THR A 278 1.04 -19.97 -9.41
C THR A 278 0.95 -18.56 -8.84
N THR A 279 -0.22 -18.15 -8.35
CA THR A 279 -0.46 -16.83 -7.77
C THR A 279 -0.65 -16.92 -6.26
N ASP A 280 0.23 -16.25 -5.53
CA ASP A 280 0.08 -16.01 -4.09
C ASP A 280 -0.83 -14.78 -3.90
N LEU A 281 -2.07 -15.02 -3.47
CA LEU A 281 -3.09 -13.98 -3.26
C LEU A 281 -3.23 -13.63 -1.78
N PHE A 282 -3.02 -12.36 -1.45
CA PHE A 282 -3.23 -11.77 -0.13
C PHE A 282 -4.48 -10.91 -0.15
N VAL A 283 -5.35 -11.07 0.84
CA VAL A 283 -6.48 -10.16 1.10
C VAL A 283 -6.25 -9.55 2.47
N VAL A 284 -6.16 -8.22 2.52
CA VAL A 284 -5.80 -7.46 3.71
C VAL A 284 -6.69 -6.24 3.87
N SER A 285 -6.59 -5.60 5.02
CA SER A 285 -7.13 -4.27 5.27
C SER A 285 -6.04 -3.41 5.90
N ASP A 286 -6.10 -2.12 5.66
CA ASP A 286 -5.21 -1.11 6.23
C ASP A 286 -5.58 -0.78 7.68
N HIS A 287 -6.87 -0.73 8.00
CA HIS A 287 -7.37 -0.55 9.37
C HIS A 287 -8.80 -1.07 9.54
N GLY A 288 -9.28 -1.07 10.79
CA GLY A 288 -10.69 -1.35 11.10
C GLY A 288 -11.55 -0.09 11.12
N PHE A 289 -12.65 -0.17 11.85
CA PHE A 289 -13.57 0.93 12.09
C PHE A 289 -14.10 0.89 13.51
N SER A 290 -14.55 2.03 14.03
CA SER A 290 -15.23 2.12 15.33
C SER A 290 -16.41 3.07 15.25
N THR A 291 -17.43 2.81 16.05
CA THR A 291 -18.59 3.70 16.15
C THR A 291 -18.20 4.97 16.89
N ILE A 292 -18.46 6.13 16.28
CA ILE A 292 -18.21 7.43 16.91
C ILE A 292 -19.33 7.72 17.91
N GLY A 293 -18.99 7.76 19.20
CA GLY A 293 -19.94 8.09 20.27
C GLY A 293 -20.06 9.58 20.57
N ARG A 294 -19.01 10.36 20.31
CA ARG A 294 -18.94 11.80 20.57
C ARG A 294 -17.96 12.48 19.60
N SER A 295 -18.37 13.62 19.04
CA SER A 295 -17.49 14.53 18.30
C SER A 295 -17.27 15.80 19.11
N ILE A 296 -16.08 16.38 19.04
CA ILE A 296 -15.70 17.59 19.77
C ILE A 296 -15.18 18.67 18.82
N ASP A 297 -15.44 19.93 19.14
CA ASP A 297 -14.81 21.07 18.47
C ASP A 297 -13.52 21.44 19.20
N LEU A 298 -12.44 20.74 18.86
CA LEU A 298 -11.16 20.89 19.54
C LEU A 298 -10.56 22.30 19.35
N ARG A 299 -10.78 22.93 18.19
CA ARG A 299 -10.33 24.30 17.94
C ARG A 299 -11.03 25.26 18.89
N LYS A 300 -12.35 25.14 19.06
CA LYS A 300 -13.08 25.96 20.03
C LYS A 300 -12.58 25.70 21.46
N ILE A 301 -12.46 24.44 21.87
CA ILE A 301 -12.00 24.06 23.21
C ILE A 301 -10.63 24.66 23.51
N LEU A 302 -9.68 24.59 22.58
CA LEU A 302 -8.35 25.17 22.74
C LEU A 302 -8.37 26.71 22.76
N ASN A 303 -9.18 27.36 21.93
CA ASN A 303 -9.34 28.82 22.01
C ASN A 303 -9.89 29.26 23.37
N ASP A 304 -10.93 28.58 23.87
CA ASP A 304 -11.54 28.87 25.16
C ASP A 304 -10.56 28.66 26.33
N ALA A 305 -9.60 27.74 26.17
CA ALA A 305 -8.51 27.49 27.12
C ALA A 305 -7.30 28.44 26.96
N GLY A 306 -7.38 29.46 26.09
CA GLY A 306 -6.35 30.48 25.93
C GLY A 306 -5.18 30.07 25.03
N PHE A 307 -5.34 29.05 24.19
CA PHE A 307 -4.39 28.75 23.11
C PHE A 307 -4.74 29.52 21.83
N THR A 308 -3.84 29.49 20.84
CA THR A 308 -4.07 30.07 19.51
C THR A 308 -4.07 28.96 18.44
N PRO A 309 -5.09 28.08 18.45
CA PRO A 309 -5.20 26.99 17.48
C PRO A 309 -5.57 27.52 16.08
N LYS A 310 -4.95 26.92 15.07
CA LYS A 310 -5.09 27.22 13.64
C LYS A 310 -5.38 25.93 12.88
N THR A 311 -6.21 26.03 11.86
CA THR A 311 -6.39 25.00 10.82
C THR A 311 -5.77 25.44 9.50
N GLU A 312 -5.47 26.73 9.39
CA GLU A 312 -4.77 27.40 8.31
C GLU A 312 -4.21 28.73 8.84
N PHE A 313 -3.20 29.27 8.16
CA PHE A 313 -2.60 30.55 8.48
C PHE A 313 -2.94 31.60 7.40
N SER A 314 -3.65 32.66 7.78
CA SER A 314 -3.91 33.82 6.90
C SER A 314 -2.65 34.65 6.68
N ASP A 315 -1.87 34.81 7.74
CA ASP A 315 -0.64 35.59 7.82
C ASP A 315 0.54 34.69 8.16
N GLU A 316 1.74 35.24 8.27
CA GLU A 316 2.91 34.47 8.72
C GLU A 316 2.65 33.85 10.12
N PRO A 317 2.89 32.54 10.29
CA PRO A 317 2.71 31.85 11.56
C PRO A 317 3.54 32.49 12.69
N LYS A 318 2.92 32.71 13.86
CA LYS A 318 3.60 33.35 15.00
C LYS A 318 4.11 32.32 16.00
N PRO A 319 5.19 32.60 16.75
CA PRO A 319 5.67 31.70 17.80
C PRO A 319 4.54 31.35 18.77
N GLY A 320 4.37 30.06 19.06
CA GLY A 320 3.31 29.57 19.94
C GLY A 320 1.92 29.40 19.31
N ASP A 321 1.70 29.82 18.05
CA ASP A 321 0.53 29.36 17.29
C ASP A 321 0.55 27.83 17.18
N ILE A 322 -0.62 27.20 17.15
CA ILE A 322 -0.74 25.73 17.11
C ILE A 322 -1.50 25.34 15.85
N MET A 323 -0.82 24.75 14.86
CA MET A 323 -1.53 24.07 13.77
C MET A 323 -2.12 22.76 14.30
N VAL A 324 -3.45 22.63 14.24
CA VAL A 324 -4.21 21.48 14.74
C VAL A 324 -4.63 20.63 13.56
N VAL A 325 -4.08 19.42 13.46
CA VAL A 325 -4.27 18.54 12.29
C VAL A 325 -4.96 17.24 12.72
N GLY A 326 -6.25 17.11 12.39
CA GLY A 326 -7.07 15.95 12.75
C GLY A 326 -6.90 14.77 11.80
N ASN A 327 -6.86 13.56 12.35
CA ASN A 327 -6.67 12.29 11.63
C ASN A 327 -7.63 11.20 12.16
N GLY A 328 -8.95 11.45 12.11
CA GLY A 328 -9.96 10.40 12.33
C GLY A 328 -9.96 9.74 13.72
N GLY A 329 -9.50 10.42 14.76
CA GLY A 329 -9.39 9.90 16.13
C GLY A 329 -8.04 10.17 16.79
N SER A 330 -7.03 10.51 15.98
CA SER A 330 -5.77 11.10 16.44
C SER A 330 -5.68 12.56 16.01
N VAL A 331 -4.94 13.39 16.74
CA VAL A 331 -4.70 14.79 16.39
C VAL A 331 -3.21 15.10 16.56
N LEU A 332 -2.62 15.70 15.53
CA LEU A 332 -1.25 16.18 15.58
C LEU A 332 -1.28 17.69 15.87
N PHE A 333 -0.46 18.12 16.82
CA PHE A 333 -0.31 19.53 17.20
C PHE A 333 1.08 20.01 16.82
N TYR A 334 1.16 21.00 15.94
CA TYR A 334 2.42 21.63 15.56
C TYR A 334 2.49 23.01 16.19
N VAL A 335 3.25 23.11 17.28
CA VAL A 335 3.52 24.39 17.95
C VAL A 335 4.60 25.12 17.15
N VAL A 336 4.25 26.25 16.57
CA VAL A 336 5.14 27.06 15.72
C VAL A 336 6.38 27.47 16.53
N GLN A 337 7.56 27.28 15.91
CA GLN A 337 8.88 27.46 16.51
C GLN A 337 9.18 26.58 17.74
N HIS A 338 8.40 25.52 17.95
CA HIS A 338 8.60 24.57 19.06
C HIS A 338 8.59 25.26 20.44
N ASP A 339 7.69 26.23 20.65
CA ASP A 339 7.57 26.93 21.94
C ASP A 339 7.29 25.94 23.08
N ALA A 340 8.30 25.74 23.94
CA ALA A 340 8.26 24.74 25.01
C ALA A 340 7.20 25.05 26.07
N ALA A 341 6.96 26.33 26.38
CA ALA A 341 5.99 26.74 27.38
C ALA A 341 4.56 26.49 26.90
N VAL A 342 4.28 26.80 25.62
CA VAL A 342 3.00 26.47 24.98
C VAL A 342 2.81 24.95 24.91
N THR A 343 3.85 24.21 24.52
CA THR A 343 3.78 22.74 24.42
C THR A 343 3.48 22.09 25.77
N HIS A 344 4.18 22.50 26.84
CA HIS A 344 3.94 22.00 28.21
C HIS A 344 2.50 22.28 28.65
N ARG A 345 2.04 23.53 28.50
CA ARG A 345 0.68 23.93 28.87
C ARG A 345 -0.38 23.16 28.08
N LEU A 346 -0.13 22.90 26.79
CA LEU A 346 -1.01 22.10 25.94
C LEU A 346 -1.11 20.65 26.43
N VAL A 347 0.02 20.04 26.75
CA VAL A 347 0.06 18.66 27.27
C VAL A 347 -0.69 18.55 28.60
N GLU A 348 -0.40 19.44 29.56
CA GLU A 348 -1.11 19.47 30.86
C GLU A 348 -2.62 19.64 30.67
N PHE A 349 -3.03 20.55 29.77
CA PHE A 349 -4.45 20.76 29.45
C PHE A 349 -5.10 19.50 28.88
N LEU A 350 -4.45 18.85 27.91
CA LEU A 350 -4.98 17.64 27.29
C LEU A 350 -5.06 16.48 28.30
N GLN A 351 -4.07 16.32 29.17
CA GLN A 351 -4.08 15.29 30.23
C GLN A 351 -5.24 15.44 31.22
N GLN A 352 -5.72 16.66 31.44
CA GLN A 352 -6.85 16.94 32.32
C GLN A 352 -8.21 16.81 31.61
N SER A 353 -8.20 16.57 30.30
CA SER A 353 -9.43 16.43 29.50
C SER A 353 -9.97 15.00 29.51
N ASP A 354 -11.28 14.87 29.30
CA ASP A 354 -11.97 13.57 29.21
C ASP A 354 -11.93 12.96 27.79
N PHE A 355 -11.28 13.64 26.84
CA PHE A 355 -11.27 13.29 25.42
C PHE A 355 -9.88 12.97 24.87
N ALA A 356 -8.81 13.32 25.59
CA ALA A 356 -7.46 12.94 25.19
C ALA A 356 -7.14 11.54 25.73
N GLY A 357 -6.65 10.68 24.85
CA GLY A 357 -6.06 9.39 25.22
C GLY A 357 -4.57 9.54 25.51
N VAL A 358 -3.78 8.60 24.98
CA VAL A 358 -2.33 8.66 25.04
C VAL A 358 -1.83 9.89 24.26
N ILE A 359 -0.92 10.64 24.88
CA ILE A 359 -0.26 11.80 24.28
C ILE A 359 1.19 11.40 24.00
N PHE A 360 1.75 11.92 22.91
CA PHE A 360 3.17 11.75 22.57
C PHE A 360 3.78 13.13 22.34
N THR A 361 5.03 13.31 22.77
CA THR A 361 5.78 14.55 22.56
C THR A 361 7.13 14.20 21.95
N LYS A 362 7.67 15.12 21.14
CA LYS A 362 8.97 14.90 20.47
C LYS A 362 10.12 14.92 21.47
N GLU A 363 10.05 15.83 22.44
CA GLU A 363 11.04 15.98 23.50
C GLU A 363 10.47 15.39 24.80
N PRO A 364 11.25 14.60 25.56
CA PRO A 364 10.81 14.08 26.85
C PRO A 364 10.34 15.19 27.80
N MET A 365 9.24 14.95 28.51
CA MET A 365 8.70 15.90 29.50
C MET A 365 8.70 15.27 30.89
N GLN A 366 9.16 16.04 31.89
CA GLN A 366 9.22 15.57 33.27
C GLN A 366 7.81 15.29 33.81
N GLY A 367 7.58 14.11 34.38
CA GLY A 367 6.25 13.67 34.82
C GLY A 367 5.42 12.97 33.74
N PHE A 368 6.01 12.70 32.57
CA PHE A 368 5.37 12.01 31.46
C PHE A 368 5.78 10.52 31.41
N PRO A 369 4.85 9.56 31.36
CA PRO A 369 5.15 8.12 31.52
C PRO A 369 5.56 7.39 30.23
N LEU A 370 5.69 8.08 29.10
CA LEU A 370 6.10 7.49 27.83
C LEU A 370 7.37 8.19 27.34
N GLU A 371 8.51 7.59 27.70
CA GLU A 371 9.84 7.85 27.12
C GLU A 371 10.06 7.01 25.87
#